data_AF-T1D314-F1
#
_entry.id   AF-T1D314-F1
#
_cell.length_a   1.000
_cell.length_b   1.000
_cell.length_c   1.000
_cell.angle_alpha   90.00
_cell.angle_beta   90.00
_cell.angle_gamma   90.00
#
_symmetry.space_group_name_H-M   'P 1'
#
loop_
_entity.id
_entity.type
_entity.pdbx_description
1 polymer ?
#
loop_
_entity_poly.entity_id
_entity_poly.type
_entity_poly.pdbx_seq_one_letter_code
_entity_poly.pdbx_strand_id
1 'polypeptide(L)'
;MEVKTTYDWMVNQKQLRPFILSRSSFAGLGKYGFKWLGDNHSTVQDMAQSVLGIMMFNMFGIPFSGSDICGYADNTNPELCARWHVVGSYQPF
;
A
#
# COMPACT_ATOMS: atom_id res chain seq x y z
N MET A 1 13.84 9.53 -4.20
CA MET A 1 14.32 10.90 -3.93
C MET A 1 13.19 11.75 -3.36
N GLU A 2 12.06 11.86 -4.06
CA GLU A 2 10.85 12.57 -3.62
C GLU A 2 10.41 12.24 -2.18
N VAL A 3 10.17 10.96 -1.87
CA VAL A 3 9.68 10.54 -0.54
C VAL A 3 10.61 10.98 0.61
N LYS A 4 11.93 10.98 0.39
CA LYS A 4 12.90 11.45 1.40
C LYS A 4 12.76 12.95 1.62
N THR A 5 12.67 13.74 0.55
CA THR A 5 12.47 15.19 0.65
C THR A 5 11.16 15.53 1.36
N THR A 6 10.08 14.83 1.02
CA THR A 6 8.78 14.97 1.70
C THR A 6 8.89 14.62 3.19
N TYR A 7 9.59 13.52 3.53
CA TYR A 7 9.85 13.12 4.91
C TYR A 7 10.59 14.19 5.69
N ASP A 8 11.73 14.65 5.17
CA ASP A 8 12.57 15.67 5.83
C ASP A 8 11.78 16.98 6.04
N TRP A 9 10.99 17.39 5.05
CA TRP A 9 10.12 18.56 5.17
C TRP A 9 9.04 18.39 6.24
N MET A 10 8.30 17.27 6.23
CA MET A 10 7.22 17.04 7.20
C MET A 10 7.74 16.96 8.64
N VAL A 11 8.87 16.31 8.85
CA VAL A 11 9.53 16.26 10.17
C VAL A 11 9.87 17.66 10.65
N ASN A 12 10.42 18.51 9.79
CA ASN A 12 10.80 19.87 10.16
C ASN A 12 9.60 20.80 10.41
N GLN A 13 8.51 20.66 9.64
CA GLN A 13 7.35 21.55 9.76
C GLN A 13 6.37 21.15 10.87
N LYS A 14 6.17 19.84 11.08
CA LYS A 14 5.16 19.34 12.01
C LYS A 14 5.76 18.79 13.31
N GLN A 15 7.05 18.46 13.34
CA GLN A 15 7.73 17.84 14.49
C GLN A 15 7.02 16.58 15.01
N LEU A 16 6.31 15.88 14.12
CA LEU A 16 5.61 14.62 14.38
C LEU A 16 6.11 13.54 13.42
N ARG A 17 5.85 12.28 13.75
CA ARG A 17 6.13 11.17 12.84
C ARG A 17 5.27 11.31 11.57
N PRO A 18 5.87 11.45 10.37
CA PRO A 18 5.10 11.64 9.15
C PRO A 18 4.52 10.32 8.66
N PHE A 19 3.37 10.41 7.99
CA PHE A 19 2.78 9.34 7.19
C PHE A 19 2.87 9.75 5.72
N ILE A 20 3.58 8.96 4.91
CA ILE A 20 3.82 9.26 3.49
C ILE A 20 3.56 8.00 2.68
N LEU A 21 2.52 8.04 1.85
CA LEU A 21 2.17 6.95 0.96
C LEU A 21 2.70 7.25 -0.45
N SER A 22 3.51 6.35 -1.02
CA SER A 22 4.14 6.54 -2.33
C SER A 22 3.84 5.39 -3.29
N ARG A 23 3.53 5.74 -4.55
CA ARG A 23 3.29 4.77 -5.62
C ARG A 23 4.61 4.17 -6.11
N SER A 24 5.53 5.03 -6.52
CA SER A 24 6.85 4.62 -6.98
C SER A 24 7.75 4.23 -5.80
N SER A 25 8.58 3.21 -6.01
CA SER A 25 9.44 2.65 -4.96
C SER A 25 10.77 2.19 -5.53
N PHE A 26 11.84 2.37 -4.75
CA PHE A 26 13.15 1.76 -4.95
C PHE A 26 13.65 1.23 -3.61
N ALA A 27 14.76 0.49 -3.61
CA ALA A 27 15.40 0.00 -2.40
C ALA A 27 15.63 1.15 -1.39
N GLY A 28 15.17 0.96 -0.16
CA GLY A 28 15.25 1.95 0.92
C GLY A 28 14.01 2.83 1.13
N LEU A 29 12.94 2.68 0.31
CA LEU A 29 11.68 3.40 0.53
C LEU A 29 11.12 3.20 1.95
N GLY A 30 11.15 1.97 2.47
CA GLY A 30 10.55 1.61 3.77
C GLY A 30 11.14 2.35 4.97
N LYS A 31 12.27 3.05 4.82
CA LYS A 31 12.80 3.95 5.83
C LYS A 31 12.01 5.27 5.95
N TYR A 32 11.39 5.72 4.87
CA TYR A 32 10.80 7.06 4.75
C TYR A 32 9.29 7.05 4.51
N GLY A 33 8.72 5.94 4.04
CA GLY A 33 7.31 5.91 3.68
C GLY A 33 6.73 4.51 3.48
N PHE A 34 5.46 4.53 3.08
CA PHE A 34 4.54 3.43 2.91
C PHE A 34 4.30 3.23 1.41
N LYS A 35 3.81 2.04 1.03
CA LYS A 35 3.49 1.75 -0.37
C LYS A 35 2.11 1.10 -0.49
N TRP A 36 1.27 1.59 -1.38
CA TRP A 36 0.15 0.79 -1.89
C TRP A 36 0.53 0.12 -3.21
N LEU A 37 -0.10 -1.01 -3.53
CA LEU A 37 0.22 -1.82 -4.70
C LEU A 37 -0.16 -1.15 -6.03
N GLY A 38 -0.91 -0.06 -6.01
CA GLY A 38 -1.33 0.67 -7.20
C GLY A 38 -2.68 0.22 -7.73
N ASP A 39 -2.92 0.57 -8.98
CA ASP A 39 -4.21 0.52 -9.66
C ASP A 39 -4.63 -0.93 -9.98
N ASN A 40 -5.25 -1.62 -9.02
CA ASN A 40 -5.79 -2.97 -9.17
C ASN A 40 -7.24 -2.94 -9.71
N HIS A 41 -7.75 -4.09 -10.15
CA HIS A 41 -9.11 -4.25 -10.66
C HIS A 41 -9.99 -5.00 -9.65
N SER A 42 -11.29 -4.81 -9.74
CA SER A 42 -12.30 -5.49 -8.93
C SER A 42 -12.48 -6.96 -9.34
N THR A 43 -11.40 -7.76 -9.25
CA THR A 43 -11.38 -9.19 -9.59
C THR A 43 -10.89 -10.05 -8.43
N VAL A 44 -11.27 -11.34 -8.43
CA VAL A 44 -10.76 -12.31 -7.44
C VAL A 44 -9.24 -12.53 -7.59
N GLN A 45 -8.74 -12.41 -8.82
CA GLN A 45 -7.33 -12.55 -9.16
C GLN A 45 -6.50 -11.44 -8.51
N ASP A 46 -6.95 -10.19 -8.61
CA ASP A 46 -6.26 -9.04 -8.01
C ASP A 46 -6.32 -9.08 -6.48
N MET A 47 -7.43 -9.55 -5.91
CA MET A 47 -7.51 -9.83 -4.47
C MET A 47 -6.44 -10.85 -4.04
N ALA A 48 -6.25 -11.94 -4.79
CA ALA A 48 -5.21 -12.92 -4.48
C ALA A 48 -3.79 -12.37 -4.70
N GLN A 49 -3.57 -11.59 -5.77
CA GLN A 49 -2.29 -10.95 -6.05
C GLN A 49 -1.89 -9.94 -4.97
N SER A 50 -2.86 -9.32 -4.28
CA SER A 50 -2.56 -8.41 -3.18
C SER A 50 -1.71 -9.05 -2.08
N VAL A 51 -1.99 -10.30 -1.72
CA VAL A 51 -1.26 -11.06 -0.70
C VAL A 51 0.19 -11.29 -1.16
N LEU A 52 0.38 -11.70 -2.41
CA LEU A 52 1.71 -11.92 -2.99
C LEU A 52 2.50 -10.62 -3.07
N GLY A 53 1.88 -9.54 -3.52
CA GLY A 53 2.52 -8.22 -3.62
C GLY A 53 3.02 -7.73 -2.27
N ILE A 54 2.19 -7.85 -1.22
CA ILE A 54 2.58 -7.45 0.15
C ILE A 54 3.74 -8.30 0.66
N MET A 55 3.73 -9.61 0.44
CA MET A 55 4.85 -10.49 0.82
C MET A 55 6.16 -10.09 0.11
N MET A 56 6.09 -9.77 -1.18
CA MET A 56 7.25 -9.29 -1.94
C MET A 56 7.78 -7.96 -1.39
N PHE A 57 6.91 -7.00 -1.07
CA PHE A 57 7.34 -5.72 -0.50
C PHE A 57 7.93 -5.85 0.90
N ASN A 58 7.49 -6.82 1.70
CA ASN A 58 8.16 -7.18 2.94
C ASN A 58 9.61 -7.63 2.68
N MET A 59 9.84 -8.49 1.67
CA MET A 59 11.21 -8.88 1.28
C MET A 59 12.05 -7.72 0.74
N PHE A 60 11.43 -6.72 0.11
CA PHE A 60 12.10 -5.49 -0.35
C PHE A 60 12.35 -4.47 0.77
N GLY A 61 12.03 -4.81 2.03
CA GLY A 61 12.22 -3.92 3.18
C GLY A 61 11.20 -2.79 3.24
N ILE A 62 9.99 -2.99 2.70
CA ILE A 62 8.85 -2.06 2.73
C ILE A 62 7.68 -2.78 3.42
N PRO A 63 7.71 -2.91 4.76
CA PRO A 63 6.75 -3.74 5.49
C PRO A 63 5.34 -3.15 5.51
N PHE A 64 5.23 -1.82 5.45
CA PHE A 64 3.94 -1.15 5.40
C PHE A 64 3.44 -1.03 3.96
N SER A 65 2.80 -2.10 3.50
CA SER A 65 2.16 -2.14 2.19
C SER A 65 0.76 -2.75 2.20
N GLY A 66 -0.07 -2.34 1.25
CA GLY A 66 -1.47 -2.74 1.14
C GLY A 66 -2.00 -2.56 -0.29
N SER A 67 -3.21 -3.06 -0.55
CA SER A 67 -3.92 -2.93 -1.82
C SER A 67 -5.20 -2.13 -1.66
N ASP A 68 -5.71 -1.57 -2.75
CA ASP A 68 -7.03 -0.94 -2.73
C ASP A 68 -8.10 -2.03 -2.57
N ILE A 69 -8.72 -2.07 -1.39
CA ILE A 69 -9.72 -3.08 -1.00
C ILE A 69 -10.95 -2.92 -1.90
N CYS A 70 -11.51 -4.06 -2.33
CA CYS A 70 -12.60 -4.18 -3.30
C CYS A 70 -12.24 -3.88 -4.76
N GLY A 71 -11.03 -3.36 -5.03
CA GLY A 71 -10.53 -2.99 -6.36
C GLY A 71 -10.64 -1.49 -6.63
N TYR A 72 -9.60 -0.90 -7.23
CA TYR A 72 -9.57 0.49 -7.68
C TYR A 72 -10.35 0.70 -8.99
N ALA A 73 -10.10 -0.17 -9.97
CA ALA A 73 -10.77 -0.17 -11.25
C ALA A 73 -11.95 -1.16 -11.29
N ASP A 74 -12.87 -0.92 -12.23
CA ASP A 74 -14.11 -1.66 -12.44
C ASP A 74 -15.12 -1.59 -11.29
N ASN A 75 -16.34 -2.08 -11.55
CA ASN A 75 -17.38 -2.19 -10.55
C ASN A 75 -17.23 -3.50 -9.77
N THR A 76 -17.00 -3.39 -8.47
CA THR A 76 -17.02 -4.54 -7.56
C THR A 76 -18.45 -5.06 -7.34
N ASN A 77 -18.57 -6.20 -6.67
CA ASN A 77 -19.85 -6.74 -6.20
C ASN A 77 -19.81 -7.02 -4.68
N PRO A 78 -20.97 -7.15 -4.01
CA PRO A 78 -21.01 -7.30 -2.56
C PRO A 78 -20.22 -8.50 -2.04
N GLU A 79 -20.22 -9.63 -2.77
CA GLU A 79 -19.51 -10.83 -2.34
C GLU A 79 -17.98 -10.64 -2.42
N LEU A 80 -17.47 -10.14 -3.55
CA LEU A 80 -16.05 -9.87 -3.71
C LEU A 80 -15.57 -8.85 -2.68
N CYS A 81 -16.31 -7.75 -2.52
CA CYS A 81 -15.93 -6.69 -1.61
C CYS A 81 -15.96 -7.15 -0.14
N ALA A 82 -16.94 -7.98 0.26
CA ALA A 82 -16.98 -8.55 1.61
C ALA A 82 -15.79 -9.48 1.88
N ARG A 83 -15.44 -10.36 0.92
CA ARG A 83 -14.26 -11.23 1.03
C ARG A 83 -12.97 -10.42 1.11
N TRP A 84 -12.85 -9.38 0.27
CA TRP A 84 -11.66 -8.54 0.27
C TRP A 84 -11.56 -7.71 1.55
N HIS A 85 -12.66 -7.27 2.17
CA HIS A 85 -12.58 -6.62 3.49
C HIS A 85 -11.95 -7.52 4.55
N VAL A 86 -12.28 -8.82 4.56
CA VAL A 86 -11.68 -9.78 5.50
C VAL A 86 -10.19 -9.93 5.24
N VAL A 87 -9.76 -10.02 3.98
CA VAL A 87 -8.32 -10.09 3.65
C VAL A 87 -7.61 -8.76 3.96
N GLY A 88 -8.24 -7.66 3.57
CA GLY A 88 -7.77 -6.29 3.70
C GLY A 88 -7.61 -5.84 5.15
N SER A 89 -8.44 -6.32 6.07
CA SER A 89 -8.33 -5.98 7.50
C SER A 89 -7.03 -6.47 8.16
N TYR A 90 -6.29 -7.36 7.48
CA TYR A 90 -4.98 -7.85 7.93
C TYR A 90 -3.82 -7.28 7.11
N GLN A 91 -4.07 -6.39 6.15
CA GLN A 91 -3.00 -5.70 5.43
C GLN A 91 -2.38 -4.62 6.33
N PRO A 92 -1.06 -4.43 6.32
CA PRO A 92 -0.38 -3.39 7.10
C PRO A 92 -0.81 -1.94 6.79
N PHE A 93 -1.32 -1.70 5.59
CA PHE A 93 -1.91 -0.44 5.13
C PHE A 93 -3.32 -0.72 4.60
#